data_AF-A0A957YIN7-F1
#
_entry.id   AF-A0A957YIN7-F1
#
_cell.length_a   1.000
_cell.length_b   1.000
_cell.length_c   1.000
_cell.angle_alpha   90.00
_cell.angle_beta   90.00
_cell.angle_gamma   90.00
#
_symmetry.space_group_name_H-M   'P 1'
#
loop_
_entity.id
_entity.type
_entity.pdbx_description
1 polymer ?
#
loop_
_entity_poly.entity_id
_entity_poly.type
_entity_poly.pdbx_seq_one_letter_code
_entity_poly.pdbx_strand_id
1 'polypeptide(L)' 'GLRELARVSSEYVLLSVPHEPFFRGANFLRGKHITAFGNDPEHLHNYSGRDFRQMVGDVVDIVWHGYSFPWQIALTRKR' A
#
# COMPACT_ATOMS: atom_id res chain seq x y z
N GLY A 1 0.08 -6.34 12.94
CA GLY A 1 0.52 -5.89 11.61
C GLY A 1 1.50 -4.74 11.75
N LEU A 2 1.10 -3.50 11.46
CA LEU A 2 2.01 -2.36 11.41
C LEU A 2 2.70 -2.01 12.74
N ARG A 3 1.98 -2.02 13.88
CA ARG A 3 2.58 -1.78 15.21
C ARG A 3 3.68 -2.79 15.54
N GLU A 4 3.50 -4.04 15.10
CA GLU A 4 4.49 -5.09 15.31
C GLU A 4 5.72 -4.86 14.42
N LEU A 5 5.52 -4.47 13.15
CA LEU A 5 6.62 -4.06 12.26
C LEU A 5 7.42 -2.91 12.87
N ALA A 6 6.76 -1.90 13.41
CA ALA A 6 7.43 -0.79 14.11
C ALA A 6 8.17 -1.28 15.35
N ARG A 7 7.57 -2.17 16.16
CA ARG A 7 8.17 -2.73 17.38
C ARG A 7 9.48 -3.47 17.09
N VAL A 8 9.49 -4.34 16.08
CA VAL A 8 10.65 -5.19 15.73
C VAL A 8 11.67 -4.48 14.85
N SER A 9 11.30 -3.36 14.21
CA SER A 9 12.25 -2.53 13.47
C SER A 9 13.22 -1.80 14.40
N SER A 10 14.45 -1.60 13.92
CA SER A 10 15.46 -0.79 14.61
C SER A 10 15.15 0.70 14.50
N GLU A 11 15.02 1.21 13.28
CA GLU A 11 14.84 2.65 13.02
C GLU A 11 13.89 2.93 11.85
N TYR A 12 14.06 2.27 10.70
CA TYR A 12 13.23 2.50 9.51
C TYR A 12 12.36 1.30 9.17
N VAL A 13 11.19 1.58 8.61
CA VAL A 13 10.31 0.58 7.98
C VAL A 13 9.94 1.06 6.59
N LEU A 14 10.21 0.22 5.58
CA LEU A 14 9.78 0.44 4.20
C LEU A 14 8.49 -0.35 3.97
N LEU A 15 7.44 0.36 3.58
CA LEU A 15 6.11 -0.21 3.37
C LEU A 15 5.69 0.02 1.92
N SER A 16 5.12 -0.99 1.28
CA SER A 16 4.54 -0.84 -0.05
C SER A 16 3.21 -1.57 -0.15
N VAL A 17 2.27 -0.96 -0.86
CA VAL A 17 0.97 -1.55 -1.20
C VAL A 17 0.62 -1.18 -2.64
N PRO A 18 -0.24 -1.96 -3.31
CA PRO A 18 -0.83 -1.52 -4.56
C PRO A 18 -1.51 -0.16 -4.41
N HIS A 19 -1.40 0.68 -5.45
CA HIS A 19 -2.05 1.97 -5.50
C HIS A 19 -3.35 1.85 -6.29
N GLU A 20 -4.47 1.92 -5.59
CA GLU A 20 -5.79 1.90 -6.23
C GLU A 20 -6.18 3.30 -6.75
N PRO A 21 -6.84 3.38 -7.92
CA PRO A 21 -7.44 2.30 -8.71
C PRO A 21 -6.50 1.67 -9.78
N PHE A 22 -5.22 2.03 -9.81
CA PHE A 22 -4.32 1.67 -10.91
C PHE A 22 -4.00 0.17 -10.97
N PHE A 23 -3.85 -0.49 -9.81
CA PHE A 23 -3.53 -1.91 -9.76
C PHE A 23 -4.67 -2.78 -10.30
N ARG A 24 -5.91 -2.54 -9.85
CA ARG A 24 -7.10 -3.20 -10.41
C ARG A 24 -7.30 -2.87 -11.89
N GLY A 25 -7.09 -1.61 -12.27
CA GLY A 25 -7.12 -1.20 -13.67
C GLY A 25 -6.15 -2.00 -14.54
N ALA A 26 -4.91 -2.17 -14.09
CA ALA A 26 -3.90 -2.96 -14.79
C ALA A 26 -4.29 -4.45 -14.89
N ASN A 27 -4.87 -5.03 -13.84
CA ASN A 27 -5.40 -6.39 -13.89
C ASN A 27 -6.54 -6.54 -14.90
N PHE A 28 -7.49 -5.61 -14.89
CA PHE A 28 -8.61 -5.60 -15.83
C PHE A 28 -8.14 -5.48 -17.28
N LEU A 29 -7.23 -4.54 -17.57
CA LEU A 29 -6.66 -4.33 -18.90
C LEU A 29 -5.88 -5.53 -19.42
N ARG A 30 -5.28 -6.32 -18.52
CA ARG A 30 -4.62 -7.60 -18.85
C ARG A 30 -5.61 -8.75 -19.06
N GLY A 31 -6.91 -8.55 -18.82
CA GLY A 31 -7.93 -9.57 -18.91
C GLY A 31 -8.04 -10.48 -17.69
N LYS A 32 -7.50 -10.07 -16.53
CA LYS A 32 -7.68 -10.79 -15.27
C LYS A 32 -8.90 -10.29 -14.51
N HIS A 33 -9.59 -11.20 -13.84
CA HIS A 33 -10.73 -10.90 -12.94
C HIS A 33 -11.76 -9.98 -13.59
N ILE A 34 -12.09 -10.23 -14.87
CA ILE A 34 -12.91 -9.33 -15.71
C ILE A 34 -14.29 -9.09 -15.08
N THR A 35 -14.94 -10.14 -14.57
CA THR A 35 -16.25 -10.05 -13.91
C THR A 35 -16.21 -9.27 -12.60
N ALA A 36 -15.02 -9.10 -12.00
CA ALA A 36 -14.78 -8.32 -10.80
C ALA A 36 -14.04 -7.00 -11.09
N PHE A 37 -14.03 -6.53 -12.35
CA PHE A 37 -13.35 -5.32 -12.78
C PHE A 37 -11.87 -5.27 -12.36
N GLY A 38 -11.15 -6.38 -12.56
CA GLY A 38 -9.74 -6.50 -12.21
C GLY A 38 -9.45 -6.68 -10.72
N ASN A 39 -10.49 -6.79 -9.88
CA ASN A 39 -10.32 -7.06 -8.45
C ASN A 39 -10.01 -8.53 -8.21
N ASP A 40 -8.86 -8.81 -7.59
CA ASP A 40 -8.51 -10.15 -7.15
C ASP A 40 -9.27 -10.49 -5.85
N PRO A 41 -9.94 -11.65 -5.72
CA PRO A 41 -10.64 -12.05 -4.49
C PRO A 41 -9.74 -12.06 -3.25
N GLU A 42 -8.44 -12.34 -3.41
CA GLU A 42 -7.47 -12.30 -2.32
C GLU A 42 -7.00 -10.87 -1.99
N HIS A 43 -7.34 -9.88 -2.83
CA HIS A 43 -7.03 -8.47 -2.58
C HIS A 43 -8.08 -7.84 -1.67
N LEU A 44 -7.94 -8.12 -0.37
CA LEU A 44 -8.89 -7.71 0.66
C LEU A 44 -8.91 -6.19 0.90
N HIS A 45 -7.81 -5.48 0.65
CA HIS A 45 -7.68 -4.05 0.91
C HIS A 45 -7.38 -3.27 -0.36
N ASN A 46 -8.11 -2.17 -0.55
CA ASN A 46 -7.94 -1.27 -1.68
C ASN A 46 -7.48 0.09 -1.17
N TYR A 47 -6.17 0.33 -1.15
CA TYR A 47 -5.61 1.56 -0.60
C TYR A 47 -5.42 2.64 -1.66
N SER A 48 -6.08 3.79 -1.46
CA SER A 48 -5.66 5.02 -2.14
C SER A 48 -4.33 5.53 -1.57
N GLY A 49 -3.71 6.49 -2.24
CA GLY A 49 -2.55 7.21 -1.69
C GLY A 49 -2.83 7.88 -0.35
N ARG A 50 -4.06 8.34 -0.12
CA ARG A 50 -4.46 9.02 1.12
C ARG A 50 -4.64 8.02 2.25
N ASP A 51 -5.39 6.96 2.02
CA ASP A 51 -5.74 5.98 3.06
C ASP A 51 -4.49 5.25 3.55
N PHE A 52 -3.57 4.93 2.63
CA PHE A 52 -2.29 4.33 2.98
C PHE A 52 -1.47 5.25 3.91
N ARG A 53 -1.31 6.53 3.56
CA ARG A 53 -0.58 7.49 4.40
C ARG A 53 -1.24 7.69 5.76
N GLN A 54 -2.57 7.73 5.82
CA GLN A 54 -3.29 7.88 7.08
C GLN A 54 -3.04 6.67 8.00
N MET A 55 -3.27 5.45 7.49
CA MET A 55 -3.05 4.21 8.23
C MET A 55 -1.59 4.09 8.73
N VAL A 56 -0.63 4.47 7.89
CA VAL A 56 0.80 4.42 8.23
C VAL A 56 1.18 5.47 9.28
N GLY A 57 0.72 6.71 9.08
CA GLY A 57 1.01 7.86 9.95
C GLY A 57 0.45 7.74 11.37
N ASP A 58 -0.52 6.86 11.59
CA ASP A 58 -1.06 6.59 12.93
C ASP A 58 -0.06 5.85 13.83
N VAL A 59 0.96 5.18 13.26
CA VAL A 59 1.88 4.32 14.01
C VAL A 59 3.35 4.73 13.88
N VAL A 60 3.76 5.20 12.71
CA VAL A 60 5.15 5.56 12.39
C VAL A 60 5.22 6.93 11.73
N ASP A 61 6.40 7.56 11.75
CA ASP A 61 6.60 8.85 11.11
C ASP A 61 6.95 8.65 9.63
N ILE A 62 6.18 9.26 8.73
CA ILE A 62 6.44 9.16 7.28
C ILE A 62 7.56 10.12 6.91
N VAL A 63 8.71 9.58 6.50
CA VAL A 63 9.86 10.34 6.03
C VAL A 63 9.71 10.68 4.55
N TRP A 64 9.19 9.72 3.78
CA TRP A 64 8.94 9.90 2.35
C TRP A 64 7.78 9.01 1.90
N HIS A 65 6.99 9.51 0.95
CA HIS A 65 5.97 8.74 0.24
C HIS A 65 6.07 9.03 -1.25
N GLY A 66 6.01 7.99 -2.07
CA GLY A 66 6.00 8.13 -3.51
C GLY A 66 5.37 6.93 -4.21
N TYR A 67 5.43 6.97 -5.54
CA TYR A 67 4.71 6.04 -6.40
C TYR A 67 5.68 5.34 -7.35
N SER A 68 5.51 4.03 -7.51
CA SER A 68 6.18 3.21 -8.51
C SER A 68 5.10 2.39 -9.20
N PHE A 69 4.53 2.92 -10.28
CA PHE A 69 3.31 2.40 -10.88
C PHE A 69 3.31 0.86 -11.06
N PRO A 70 2.21 0.16 -10.72
CA PRO A 70 0.98 0.60 -10.04
C PRO A 70 1.05 0.51 -8.49
N TRP A 71 2.23 0.54 -7.88
CA TRP A 71 2.43 0.53 -6.43
C TRP A 71 2.68 1.93 -5.87
N GLN A 72 2.52 2.02 -4.55
CA GLN A 72 2.96 3.15 -3.73
C GLN A 72 3.86 2.65 -2.60
N ILE A 73 4.79 3.51 -2.18
CA ILE A 73 5.86 3.16 -1.25
C ILE A 73 5.98 4.28 -0.21
N ALA A 74 6.08 3.91 1.07
CA ALA A 74 6.39 4.82 2.16
C ALA A 74 7.67 4.37 2.87
N LEU A 75 8.63 5.28 2.96
CA LEU A 75 9.74 5.15 3.89
C LEU A 75 9.32 5.84 5.19
N THR A 76 9.39 5.08 6.27
CA THR A 76 8.95 5.53 7.59
C THR A 76 10.03 5.33 8.62
N ARG A 77 9.98 6.12 9.69
CA ARG A 77 10.83 6.01 10.85
C ARG A 77 10.00 5.63 12.07
N LYS A 78 10.55 4.76 12.90
CA LYS A 78 10.01 4.40 14.20
C LYS A 78 9.90 5.66 15.06
N ARG A 79 8.79 5.76 15.78
CA ARG A 79 8.58 6.78 16.83
C ARG A 79 9.33 6.43 18.10
#